data_AF-A0A0L0MFI1-F1
#
_entry.id   AF-A0A0L0MFI1-F1
#
_cell.length_a   1.000
_cell.length_b   1.000
_cell.length_c   1.000
_cell.angle_alpha   90.00
_cell.angle_beta   90.00
_cell.angle_gamma   90.00
#
_symmetry.space_group_name_H-M   'P 1'
#
loop_
_entity.id
_entity.type
_entity.pdbx_description
1 polymer ?
#
loop_
_entity_poly.entity_id
_entity_poly.type
_entity_poly.pdbx_seq_one_letter_code
_entity_poly.pdbx_strand_id
1 'polypeptide(L)'
;MAAMTIRNIDEQLETRLRRQAALHGHSMEDEARDILRATLSTEPVRGKSLVESIRSRIEPLGGVELELPAREGIREPSGLGE
;
A
#
# COMPACT_ATOMS: atom_id res chain seq x y z
N MET A 1 19.33 -7.60 -24.47
CA MET A 1 17.94 -8.02 -24.17
C MET A 1 18.01 -9.15 -23.18
N ALA A 2 17.38 -9.01 -22.02
CA ALA A 2 17.22 -10.11 -21.08
C ALA A 2 15.87 -10.77 -21.38
N ALA A 3 15.86 -12.08 -21.59
CA ALA A 3 14.65 -12.87 -21.74
C ALA A 3 14.41 -13.66 -20.45
N MET A 4 13.17 -13.71 -19.99
CA MET A 4 12.74 -14.47 -18.82
C MET A 4 11.58 -15.37 -19.22
N THR A 5 11.65 -16.65 -18.85
CA THR A 5 10.55 -17.60 -19.03
C THR A 5 9.90 -17.88 -17.68
N ILE A 6 8.60 -17.58 -17.56
CA ILE A 6 7.79 -17.96 -16.41
C ILE A 6 7.13 -19.31 -16.74
N ARG A 7 7.47 -20.37 -15.99
CA ARG A 7 6.90 -21.72 -16.17
C ARG A 7 5.72 -21.92 -15.23
N ASN A 8 4.84 -22.87 -15.57
CA ASN A 8 3.70 -23.28 -14.75
C ASN A 8 2.74 -22.13 -14.40
N ILE A 9 2.49 -21.21 -15.35
CA ILE A 9 1.35 -20.29 -15.24
C ILE A 9 0.07 -21.09 -15.37
N ASP A 10 -0.87 -20.87 -14.46
CA ASP A 10 -2.20 -21.45 -14.56
C ASP A 10 -3.03 -20.77 -15.67
N GLU A 11 -3.96 -21.53 -16.24
CA GLU A 11 -4.78 -21.08 -17.38
C GLU A 11 -5.62 -19.84 -17.05
N GLN A 12 -6.06 -19.71 -15.80
CA GLN A 12 -6.84 -18.57 -15.35
C GLN A 12 -5.99 -17.30 -15.35
N LEU A 13 -4.75 -17.38 -14.86
CA LEU A 13 -3.79 -16.28 -14.87
C LEU A 13 -3.40 -15.89 -16.30
N GLU A 14 -3.16 -16.86 -17.18
CA GLU A 14 -2.87 -16.61 -18.59
C GLU A 14 -4.02 -15.85 -19.28
N THR A 15 -5.25 -16.31 -19.06
CA THR A 15 -6.46 -15.71 -19.63
C THR A 15 -6.67 -14.28 -19.12
N ARG A 16 -6.44 -14.05 -17.83
CA ARG A 16 -6.53 -12.70 -17.24
C ARG A 16 -5.49 -11.76 -17.84
N LEU A 17 -4.25 -12.21 -17.99
CA LEU A 17 -3.17 -11.40 -18.57
C LEU A 17 -3.47 -11.04 -20.03
N ARG A 18 -3.94 -12.01 -20.83
CA ARG A 18 -4.35 -11.76 -22.23
C ARG A 18 -5.48 -10.74 -22.32
N ARG A 19 -6.49 -10.85 -21.47
CA ARG A 19 -7.61 -9.91 -21.44
C ARG A 19 -7.15 -8.50 -21.06
N GLN A 20 -6.28 -8.38 -20.05
CA GLN A 20 -5.77 -7.09 -19.60
C GLN A 20 -4.93 -6.42 -20.69
N ALA A 21 -4.06 -7.17 -21.36
CA ALA A 21 -3.29 -6.68 -22.50
C ALA A 21 -4.19 -6.15 -23.62
N ALA A 22 -5.27 -6.88 -23.96
CA ALA A 22 -6.23 -6.43 -24.97
C ALA A 22 -6.97 -5.15 -24.56
N LEU A 23 -7.33 -4.99 -23.28
CA LEU A 23 -7.96 -3.78 -22.76
C LEU A 23 -7.03 -2.56 -22.81
N HIS A 24 -5.73 -2.76 -22.57
CA HIS A 24 -4.73 -1.70 -22.63
C HIS A 24 -4.18 -1.46 -24.05
N GLY A 25 -4.54 -2.31 -25.03
CA GLY A 25 -4.03 -2.21 -26.40
C GLY A 25 -2.55 -2.64 -26.52
N HIS A 26 -2.07 -3.47 -25.60
CA HIS A 26 -0.69 -3.91 -25.51
C HIS A 26 -0.55 -5.37 -25.98
N SER A 27 0.68 -5.77 -26.33
CA SER A 27 1.00 -7.19 -26.44
C SER A 27 0.98 -7.84 -25.05
N MET A 28 0.79 -9.16 -24.99
CA MET A 28 0.81 -9.90 -23.72
C MET A 28 2.17 -9.79 -23.01
N GLU A 29 3.27 -9.69 -23.78
CA GLU A 29 4.62 -9.48 -23.26
C GLU A 29 4.79 -8.08 -22.67
N ASP A 30 4.29 -7.05 -23.37
CA ASP A 30 4.36 -5.67 -22.91
C ASP A 30 3.54 -5.48 -21.64
N GLU A 31 2.34 -6.04 -21.58
CA GLU A 31 1.52 -6.03 -20.37
C GLU A 31 2.23 -6.73 -19.20
N ALA A 32 2.83 -7.89 -19.42
CA ALA A 32 3.60 -8.59 -18.39
C ALA A 32 4.77 -7.73 -17.88
N ARG A 33 5.48 -7.06 -18.79
CA ARG A 33 6.59 -6.16 -18.45
C ARG A 33 6.11 -4.95 -17.68
N ASP A 34 4.98 -4.37 -18.04
CA ASP A 34 4.41 -3.20 -17.36
C ASP A 34 3.95 -3.55 -15.95
N ILE A 35 3.29 -4.70 -15.76
CA ILE A 35 2.92 -5.21 -14.44
C ILE A 35 4.16 -5.42 -13.57
N LEU A 36 5.20 -6.09 -14.09
CA LEU A 36 6.44 -6.31 -13.36
C LEU A 36 7.13 -4.98 -13.01
N ARG A 37 7.17 -4.03 -13.96
CA ARG A 37 7.75 -2.71 -13.72
C ARG A 37 6.98 -1.96 -12.64
N ALA A 38 5.65 -1.91 -12.71
CA ALA A 38 4.82 -1.24 -11.71
C ALA A 38 5.03 -1.88 -10.33
N THR A 39 5.00 -3.21 -10.24
CA THR A 39 5.16 -3.95 -8.98
C THR A 39 6.53 -3.74 -8.36
N LEU A 40 7.60 -3.73 -9.17
CA LEU A 40 8.98 -3.55 -8.69
C LEU A 40 9.39 -2.08 -8.49
N SER A 41 8.74 -1.14 -9.19
CA SER A 41 8.93 0.30 -8.97
C SER A 41 8.22 0.79 -7.70
N THR A 42 7.22 0.03 -7.26
CA THR A 42 6.66 0.21 -5.92
C THR A 42 7.67 -0.41 -4.96
N GLU A 43 8.59 0.40 -4.42
CA GLU A 43 9.24 -0.03 -3.17
C GLU A 43 8.08 -0.42 -2.23
N PRO A 44 8.08 -1.62 -1.62
CA PRO A 44 7.12 -1.87 -0.56
C PRO A 44 7.23 -0.66 0.35
N VAL A 45 6.11 -0.01 0.66
CA VAL A 45 6.09 1.12 1.58
C VAL A 45 6.56 0.57 2.93
N ARG A 46 7.88 0.48 3.08
CA ARG A 46 8.60 0.54 4.33
C ARG A 46 8.67 2.02 4.66
N GLY A 47 7.52 2.70 4.55
CA GLY A 47 7.30 3.90 5.32
C GLY A 47 7.56 3.50 6.76
N LYS A 48 8.21 4.41 7.49
CA LYS A 48 8.38 4.26 8.93
C LYS A 48 7.07 3.77 9.53
N SER A 49 7.10 2.72 10.33
CA SER A 49 5.93 2.30 11.10
C SER A 49 5.32 3.52 11.80
N LEU A 50 4.03 3.47 12.13
CA LEU A 50 3.39 4.59 12.83
C LEU A 50 4.21 5.01 14.07
N VAL A 51 4.77 4.03 14.80
CA VAL A 51 5.65 4.25 15.95
C VAL A 51 6.94 4.98 15.56
N GLU A 52 7.65 4.53 14.52
CA GLU A 52 8.88 5.18 14.03
C GLU A 52 8.59 6.61 13.52
N SER A 53 7.46 6.80 12.87
CA SER A 53 6.98 8.10 12.39
C SER A 53 6.70 9.06 13.55
N ILE A 54 6.05 8.59 14.61
CA ILE A 54 5.80 9.39 15.82
C ILE A 54 7.14 9.70 16.53
N ARG A 55 7.97 8.70 16.79
CA ARG A 55 9.27 8.87 17.46
C ARG A 55 10.16 9.89 16.77
N SER A 56 10.27 9.81 15.44
CA SER A 56 11.12 10.75 14.69
C SER A 56 10.71 12.22 14.82
N ARG A 57 9.46 12.50 15.22
CA ARG A 57 8.97 13.87 15.48
C ARG A 57 9.22 14.33 16.91
N ILE A 58 9.20 13.41 17.88
CA ILE A 58 9.23 13.71 19.32
C ILE A 58 10.65 13.59 19.91
N GLU A 59 11.48 12.67 19.39
CA GLU A 59 12.84 12.42 19.88
C GLU A 59 13.76 13.65 19.83
N PRO A 60 13.74 14.51 18.79
CA PRO A 60 14.52 15.76 18.80
C PRO A 60 14.09 16.76 19.87
N LEU A 61 12.88 16.61 20.41
CA LEU A 61 12.34 17.46 21.48
C LEU A 61 12.68 16.92 22.87
N GLY A 62 13.35 15.75 22.96
CA GLY A 62 13.74 15.14 24.23
C GLY A 62 12.63 14.33 24.92
N GLY A 63 11.49 14.10 24.26
CA GLY A 63 10.30 13.50 24.87
C GLY A 63 9.33 14.54 25.41
N VAL A 64 8.11 14.10 25.74
CA VAL A 64 7.10 14.95 26.38
C VAL A 64 6.30 14.14 27.39
N GLU A 65 6.23 14.67 28.61
CA GLU A 65 5.37 14.16 29.66
C GLU A 65 4.07 14.97 29.60
N LEU A 66 2.97 14.28 29.29
CA LEU A 66 1.66 14.90 29.17
C LEU A 66 0.92 14.75 30.49
N GLU A 67 0.48 15.88 31.06
CA GLU A 67 -0.53 15.87 32.11
C GLU A 67 -1.82 15.32 31.53
N LEU A 68 -2.20 14.12 31.96
CA LEU A 68 -3.41 13.46 31.49
C LEU A 68 -4.63 14.12 32.13
N PRO A 69 -5.63 14.56 31.35
CA PRO A 69 -6.85 15.11 31.93
C PRO A 69 -7.58 14.03 32.75
N ALA A 70 -8.34 14.47 33.75
CA ALA A 70 -9.21 13.58 34.50
C ALA A 70 -10.19 12.88 33.53
N ARG A 71 -10.44 11.59 33.76
CA ARG A 71 -11.36 10.82 32.94
C ARG A 71 -12.79 11.30 33.20
N GLU A 72 -13.43 11.84 32.18
CA GLU A 72 -14.84 12.24 32.21
C GLU A 72 -15.75 11.10 31.74
N GLY A 73 -17.06 11.26 31.94
CA GLY A 73 -18.07 10.39 31.36
C GLY A 73 -17.99 10.35 29.84
N ILE A 74 -18.65 9.36 29.22
CA ILE A 74 -18.76 9.29 27.76
C ILE A 74 -19.41 10.60 27.28
N ARG A 75 -18.77 11.27 26.32
CA ARG A 75 -19.33 12.48 25.70
C ARG A 75 -20.64 12.14 25.00
N GLU A 76 -21.62 13.02 25.13
CA GLU A 76 -22.86 12.92 24.37
C GLU A 76 -22.53 12.91 22.87
N PRO A 77 -23.03 11.91 22.10
CA PRO A 77 -22.76 11.82 20.68
C PRO A 77 -23.39 13.01 19.96
N SER A 78 -22.57 13.78 19.25
CA SER A 78 -23.06 14.85 18.38
C SER A 78 -23.72 14.22 17.15
N GLY A 79 -25.05 14.32 17.03
CA GLY A 79 -25.80 13.95 15.82
C GLY A 79 -26.68 12.71 15.90
N LEU A 80 -27.13 12.29 17.09
CA LEU A 80 -28.18 11.27 17.25
C LEU A 80 -29.48 11.89 17.78
N GLY A 81 -29.94 12.96 17.12
CA GLY A 81 -31.21 13.61 17.39
C GLY A 81 -31.85 14.08 16.09
N GLU A 82 -32.82 13.28 15.64
CA GLU A 82 -33.70 13.39 14.44
C GLU A 82 -33.07 13.21 13.06
#